data_AF-A0A5M9TYV3-F1
#
_entry.id   AF-A0A5M9TYV3-F1
#
_cell.length_a   1.000
_cell.length_b   1.000
_cell.length_c   1.000
_cell.angle_alpha   90.00
_cell.angle_beta   90.00
_cell.angle_gamma   90.00
#
_symmetry.space_group_name_H-M   'P 1'
#
loop_
_entity.id
_entity.type
_entity.pdbx_description
1 polymer ?
#
loop_
_entity_poly.entity_id
_entity_poly.type
_entity_poly.pdbx_seq_one_letter_code
_entity_poly.pdbx_strand_id
1 'polypeptide(L)' 'MKSRTLLECTVDLAQPAPELAAVISAVLAYHTDGQAEILRALDYEIGTALAALETKAAAESEAAGDGASDI' A
#
# COMPACT_ATOMS: atom_id res chain seq x y z
N MET A 1 9.40 15.15 28.31
CA MET A 1 9.92 14.35 27.17
C MET A 1 8.73 13.62 26.56
N LYS A 2 8.42 13.79 25.27
CA LYS A 2 7.35 13.00 24.62
C LYS A 2 7.87 11.56 24.49
N SER A 3 7.26 10.61 25.19
CA SER A 3 7.62 9.19 25.06
C SER A 3 7.36 8.75 23.62
N ARG A 4 8.36 8.17 22.96
CA ARG A 4 8.16 7.49 21.69
C ARG A 4 7.59 6.11 21.98
N THR A 5 6.36 5.85 21.55
CA THR A 5 5.79 4.51 21.51
C THR A 5 6.27 3.83 20.23
N LEU A 6 6.87 2.66 20.36
CA LEU A 6 7.36 1.87 19.23
C LEU A 6 6.59 0.54 19.20
N LEU A 7 6.23 0.09 17.99
CA LEU A 7 5.65 -1.22 17.74
C LEU A 7 6.63 -2.02 16.87
N GLU A 8 7.10 -3.14 17.38
CA GLU A 8 7.86 -4.13 16.60
C GLU A 8 6.91 -5.28 16.23
N CYS A 9 6.85 -5.65 14.96
CA CYS A 9 6.01 -6.75 14.48
C CYS A 9 6.72 -7.57 13.41
N THR A 10 6.33 -8.84 13.30
CA THR A 10 6.71 -9.74 12.20
C THR A 10 5.48 -9.91 11.31
N VAL A 11 5.69 -9.88 10.00
CA VAL A 11 4.63 -9.93 8.98
C VAL A 11 4.86 -11.15 8.11
N ASP A 12 3.86 -12.01 7.96
CA ASP A 12 3.92 -13.12 7.01
C ASP A 12 3.67 -12.65 5.57
N LEU A 13 4.72 -12.65 4.75
CA LEU A 13 4.62 -12.23 3.35
C LEU A 13 3.86 -13.23 2.47
N ALA A 14 3.55 -14.44 2.95
CA ALA A 14 2.66 -15.36 2.26
C ALA A 14 1.19 -14.91 2.30
N GLN A 15 0.81 -14.04 3.26
CA GLN A 15 -0.54 -13.51 3.42
C GLN A 15 -0.53 -11.98 3.64
N PRO A 16 -0.07 -11.18 2.66
CA PRO A 16 0.25 -9.78 2.89
C PRO A 16 -0.95 -8.90 3.28
N ALA A 17 -2.11 -9.11 2.68
CA ALA A 17 -3.30 -8.29 2.94
C ALA A 17 -3.83 -8.43 4.39
N PRO A 18 -4.14 -9.64 4.91
CA PRO A 18 -4.60 -9.79 6.29
C PRO A 18 -3.55 -9.37 7.32
N GLU A 19 -2.27 -9.61 7.04
CA GLU A 19 -1.18 -9.21 7.95
C GLU A 19 -1.06 -7.68 8.05
N LEU A 20 -1.10 -6.97 6.92
CA LEU A 20 -1.10 -5.49 6.91
C LEU A 20 -2.33 -4.92 7.63
N ALA A 21 -3.51 -5.53 7.46
CA ALA A 21 -4.72 -5.12 8.17
C ALA A 21 -4.60 -5.29 9.70
N ALA A 22 -3.93 -6.36 10.14
CA ALA A 22 -3.65 -6.59 11.56
C ALA A 22 -2.69 -5.52 12.12
N VAL A 23 -1.61 -5.19 11.39
CA VAL A 23 -0.66 -4.14 11.77
C VAL A 23 -1.35 -2.77 11.86
N ILE A 24 -2.15 -2.41 10.86
CA ILE A 24 -2.92 -1.15 10.87
C ILE A 24 -3.83 -1.11 12.10
N SER A 25 -4.57 -2.18 12.36
CA SER A 25 -5.46 -2.27 13.53
C SER A 25 -4.70 -2.12 14.85
N ALA A 26 -3.53 -2.73 14.97
CA ALA A 26 -2.66 -2.59 16.13
C ALA A 26 -2.21 -1.13 16.32
N VAL A 27 -1.79 -0.45 15.26
CA VAL A 27 -1.40 0.97 15.31
C VAL A 27 -2.58 1.85 15.73
N LEU A 28 -3.76 1.67 15.13
CA LEU A 28 -4.94 2.47 15.44
C LEU A 28 -5.39 2.33 16.90
N ALA A 29 -5.17 1.17 17.54
CA ALA A 29 -5.48 0.97 18.95
C ALA A 29 -4.66 1.88 19.88
N TYR A 30 -3.46 2.33 19.47
CA TYR A 30 -2.62 3.27 20.21
C TYR A 30 -2.93 4.75 19.91
N HIS A 31 -3.74 5.02 18.87
CA HIS A 31 -4.06 6.36 18.39
C HIS A 31 -5.57 6.58 18.43
N THR A 32 -6.17 6.54 19.62
CA THR A 32 -7.64 6.63 19.80
C THR A 32 -8.22 7.94 19.28
N ASP A 33 -7.44 9.02 19.29
CA ASP A 33 -7.79 10.29 18.65
C ASP A 33 -7.00 10.42 17.34
N GLY A 34 -7.71 10.47 16.20
CA GLY A 34 -7.10 10.63 14.88
C GLY A 34 -7.08 9.38 13.98
N GLN A 35 -7.72 8.28 14.39
CA GLN A 35 -7.78 7.04 13.59
C GLN A 35 -8.25 7.29 12.14
N ALA A 36 -9.28 8.12 11.97
CA ALA A 36 -9.82 8.45 10.66
C ALA A 36 -8.84 9.21 9.77
N GLU A 37 -7.99 10.06 10.34
CA GLU A 37 -6.97 10.81 9.59
C GLU A 37 -5.84 9.89 9.14
N ILE A 38 -5.40 8.98 10.02
CA ILE A 38 -4.42 7.95 9.69
C ILE A 38 -4.94 7.06 8.55
N LEU A 39 -6.18 6.59 8.64
CA LEU A 39 -6.79 5.75 7.62
C LEU A 39 -6.93 6.46 6.27
N ARG A 40 -7.34 7.75 6.26
CA ARG A 40 -7.42 8.53 5.02
C ARG A 40 -6.05 8.74 4.38
N ALA A 41 -5.02 8.99 5.18
CA ALA A 41 -3.65 9.11 4.66
C ALA A 41 -3.19 7.79 4.02
N LEU A 42 -3.44 6.66 4.67
CA LEU A 42 -3.13 5.34 4.11
C LEU A 42 -3.91 5.05 2.82
N ASP A 43 -5.20 5.39 2.76
CA ASP A 43 -6.04 5.23 1.56
C ASP A 43 -5.48 6.01 0.36
N TYR A 44 -5.03 7.25 0.59
CA TYR A 44 -4.39 8.06 -0.45
C TYR A 44 -3.07 7.45 -0.96
N GLU A 45 -2.21 6.98 -0.06
CA GLU A 45 -0.93 6.35 -0.42
C GLU A 45 -1.17 5.04 -1.20
N ILE A 46 -2.14 4.23 -0.77
CA ILE A 46 -2.54 2.99 -1.47
C ILE A 46 -3.06 3.32 -2.87
N GLY A 47 -3.96 4.29 -3.00
CA GLY A 47 -4.50 4.72 -4.29
C GLY A 47 -3.40 5.22 -5.24
N THR A 48 -2.44 5.99 -4.71
CA THR A 48 -1.28 6.47 -5.48
C THR A 48 -0.41 5.31 -5.96
N ALA A 49 -0.12 4.33 -5.09
CA ALA A 49 0.66 3.16 -5.46
C ALA A 49 -0.05 2.30 -6.53
N LEU A 50 -1.37 2.13 -6.41
CA LEU A 50 -2.17 1.40 -7.40
C LEU A 50 -2.13 2.09 -8.77
N ALA A 51 -2.36 3.40 -8.82
CA ALA A 51 -2.31 4.16 -10.08
C ALA A 51 -0.94 4.06 -10.77
N ALA A 52 0.16 4.07 -10.00
CA ALA A 52 1.50 3.90 -10.54
C ALA A 52 1.73 2.50 -11.15
N LEU A 53 1.20 1.44 -10.50
CA LEU A 53 1.28 0.07 -11.01
C LEU A 53 0.44 -0.12 -12.28
N GLU A 54 -0.76 0.46 -12.32
CA GLU A 54 -1.64 0.41 -13.50
C GLU A 54 -1.02 1.15 -14.69
N THR A 55 -0.43 2.33 -14.45
CA THR A 55 0.28 3.09 -15.50
C THR A 55 1.46 2.29 -16.04
N LYS A 56 2.24 1.65 -15.17
CA LYS A 56 3.35 0.78 -15.57
C LYS A 56 2.86 -0.40 -16.41
N ALA A 57 1.78 -1.07 -15.97
CA ALA A 57 1.21 -2.19 -16.70
C ALA A 57 0.69 -1.79 -18.10
N ALA A 58 0.08 -0.61 -18.23
CA ALA A 58 -0.35 -0.07 -19.51
C ALA A 58 0.84 0.19 -20.46
N ALA A 59 1.92 0.81 -19.96
CA ALA A 59 3.12 1.08 -20.74
C ALA A 59 3.82 -0.21 -21.22
N GLU A 60 3.86 -1.25 -20.38
CA GLU A 60 4.41 -2.56 -20.74
C GLU A 60 3.55 -3.28 -21.81
N SER A 61 2.23 -3.07 -21.79
CA SER A 61 1.32 -3.64 -22.79
C SER A 61 1.44 -2.96 -24.16
N GLU A 62 1.68 -1.65 -24.22
CA GLU A 62 1.88 -0.90 -25.47
C GLU A 62 3.22 -1.25 -26.14
N ALA A 63 4.29 -1.43 -25.34
CA ALA A 63 5.60 -1.84 -25.84
C ALA A 63 5.62 -3.26 -26.44
N ALA A 64 4.68 -4.14 -26.04
CA ALA A 64 4.56 -5.50 -26.56
C ALA A 64 3.73 -5.59 -27.87
N GLY A 65 2.97 -4.55 -28.23
CA GLY A 65 2.05 -4.55 -29.38
C GLY A 65 2.65 -4.05 -30.70
N ASP A 66 3.78 -3.36 -30.68
CA ASP A 66 4.36 -2.66 -31.85
C ASP A 66 5.24 -3.56 -32.75
N GLY A 67 5.31 -4.87 -32.49
CA GLY A 67 6.21 -5.80 -33.18
C GLY A 67 5.61 -6.64 -34.33
N ALA A 68 4.32 -6.48 -34.67
CA ALA A 68 3.59 -7.43 -35.53
C ALA A 68 2.98 -6.84 -36.82
N SER A 69 3.43 -5.67 -37.29
CA SER A 69 2.93 -5.07 -38.53
C SER A 69 4.06 -4.68 -39.48
N ASP A 70 4.90 -5.64 -39.84
CA ASP A 70 5.72 -5.60 -41.06
C ASP A 70 5.98 -7.05 -41.51
N ILE A 71 5.14 -7.59 -42.40
CA ILE A 71 5.41 -8.63 -43.42
C ILE A 71 4.18 -8.71 -44.34
#